data_AF-A0A7V6YZI5-F1
#
_entry.id   AF-A0A7V6YZI5-F1
#
_cell.length_a   1.000
_cell.length_b   1.000
_cell.length_c   1.000
_cell.angle_alpha   90.00
_cell.angle_beta   90.00
_cell.angle_gamma   90.00
#
_symmetry.space_group_name_H-M   'P 1'
#
loop_
_entity.id
_entity.type
_entity.pdbx_description
1 polymer ?
#
loop_
_entity_poly.entity_id
_entity_poly.type
_entity_poly.pdbx_seq_one_letter_code
_entity_poly.pdbx_strand_id
1 'polypeptide(L)'
;MGCAFGGGYESSRQGYRTTARGDARPTGTCYRATARGDARPTDWISDVRACSAGKIRKGAGAAGFTLAEVLAALMFLAIVVPVAVEALNLASRAGVIGTRRAEAARVADRVLNESIVTTNWNAGFLNGTIIERGYEYQWTLKTDFWPTDPNMRLLTAEVRFTASGRNQTVQMNTLVEMPNYGSLSGL
;
A
#
# COMPACT_ATOMS: atom_id res chain seq x y z
N MET A 1 3.21 17.88 -63.21
CA MET A 1 1.84 17.33 -63.08
C MET A 1 1.57 17.23 -61.58
N GLY A 2 1.02 18.27 -60.96
CA GLY A 2 -0.42 18.55 -60.85
C GLY A 2 -0.79 18.30 -59.38
N CYS A 3 -0.83 19.32 -58.51
CA CYS A 3 -1.99 20.18 -58.23
C CYS A 3 -3.22 19.35 -57.83
N ALA A 4 -4.04 19.65 -56.82
CA ALA A 4 -4.13 20.68 -55.80
C ALA A 4 -5.36 20.31 -54.94
N PHE A 5 -5.40 20.69 -53.66
CA PHE A 5 -6.59 21.03 -52.88
C PHE A 5 -6.04 21.78 -51.65
N GLY A 6 -6.24 23.08 -51.43
CA GLY A 6 -7.28 23.97 -51.93
C GLY A 6 -8.44 24.00 -50.92
N GLY A 7 -8.41 24.96 -49.98
CA GLY A 7 -9.48 25.14 -48.99
C GLY A 7 -9.09 26.14 -47.91
N GLY A 8 -9.03 27.43 -48.27
CA GLY A 8 -8.89 28.53 -47.33
C GLY A 8 -10.23 29.00 -46.76
N TYR A 9 -10.18 29.58 -45.57
CA TYR A 9 -11.04 30.66 -45.06
C TYR A 9 -10.15 31.42 -44.06
N GLU A 10 -9.54 32.54 -44.43
CA GLU A 10 -10.08 33.91 -44.45
C GLU A 10 -10.66 34.40 -43.10
N SER A 11 -9.78 35.12 -42.40
CA SER A 11 -10.03 36.41 -41.75
C SER A 11 -11.29 36.59 -40.90
N SER A 12 -11.09 36.62 -39.58
CA SER A 12 -11.79 37.58 -38.73
C SER A 12 -10.86 38.08 -37.64
N ARG A 13 -10.23 39.23 -37.93
CA ARG A 13 -9.73 40.15 -36.93
C ARG A 13 -10.94 40.78 -36.25
N GLN A 14 -11.29 40.31 -35.05
CA GLN A 14 -12.16 41.06 -34.14
C GLN A 14 -11.42 41.24 -32.83
N GLY A 15 -10.94 42.45 -32.61
CA GLY A 15 -10.27 42.84 -31.38
C GLY A 15 -11.22 42.79 -30.18
N TYR A 16 -10.78 42.15 -29.11
CA TYR A 16 -11.41 42.26 -27.80
C TYR A 16 -10.72 43.39 -27.06
N ARG A 17 -11.41 44.53 -27.03
CA ARG A 17 -11.09 45.66 -26.15
C ARG A 17 -11.19 45.21 -24.70
N THR A 18 -10.21 45.68 -23.95
CA THR A 18 -10.07 45.57 -22.51
C THR A 18 -11.27 46.20 -21.79
N THR A 19 -11.91 45.46 -20.89
CA THR A 19 -12.62 46.04 -19.74
C THR A 19 -12.19 45.32 -18.49
N ALA A 20 -11.79 46.15 -17.53
CA ALA A 20 -11.10 45.80 -16.31
C ALA A 20 -11.95 44.99 -15.32
N ARG A 21 -11.21 44.43 -14.36
CA ARG A 21 -11.58 44.20 -12.95
C ARG A 21 -12.23 42.85 -12.66
N GLY A 22 -11.43 41.99 -12.04
CA GLY A 22 -11.87 40.72 -11.46
C GLY A 22 -10.71 39.76 -11.23
N ASP A 23 -9.93 40.03 -10.18
CA ASP A 23 -9.27 39.03 -9.33
C ASP A 23 -8.64 37.82 -10.04
N ALA A 24 -7.43 38.05 -10.58
CA ALA A 24 -6.54 36.98 -11.01
C ALA A 24 -6.10 36.13 -9.80
N ARG A 25 -6.79 35.02 -9.58
CA ARG A 25 -6.23 33.88 -8.85
C ARG A 25 -5.01 33.37 -9.64
N PRO A 26 -3.84 33.14 -9.03
CA PRO A 26 -2.78 32.43 -9.71
C PRO A 26 -3.20 30.96 -9.83
N THR A 27 -3.77 30.59 -10.97
CA THR A 27 -3.82 29.21 -11.44
C THR A 27 -2.38 28.73 -11.50
N GLY A 28 -2.00 27.85 -10.58
CA GLY A 28 -0.71 27.15 -10.59
C GLY A 28 -0.57 26.41 -11.92
N THR A 29 0.05 27.06 -12.88
CA THR A 29 0.36 26.49 -14.18
C THR A 29 1.58 25.62 -13.94
N CYS A 30 1.38 24.31 -13.76
CA CYS A 30 2.50 23.37 -13.83
C CYS A 30 3.06 23.44 -15.25
N TYR A 31 4.17 24.16 -15.42
CA TYR A 31 4.96 24.02 -16.62
C TYR A 31 5.51 22.59 -16.65
N ARG A 32 4.98 21.78 -17.58
CA ARG A 32 5.58 20.50 -17.95
C ARG A 32 6.97 20.81 -18.48
N ALA A 33 8.00 20.46 -17.71
CA ALA A 33 9.36 20.44 -18.22
C ALA A 33 9.38 19.50 -19.43
N THR A 34 9.51 20.05 -20.62
CA THR A 34 9.81 19.29 -21.83
C THR A 34 11.24 18.78 -21.64
N ALA A 35 11.35 17.48 -21.33
CA ALA A 35 12.62 16.79 -21.23
C ALA A 35 13.36 16.91 -22.56
N ARG A 36 14.33 17.83 -22.62
CA ARG A 36 15.29 17.92 -23.72
C ARG A 36 16.30 16.79 -23.54
N GLY A 37 16.03 15.67 -24.20
CA GLY A 37 16.99 14.86 -24.95
C GLY A 37 18.14 14.10 -24.26
N ASP A 38 18.65 14.51 -23.10
CA ASP A 38 20.05 14.16 -22.76
C ASP A 38 20.26 13.52 -21.37
N ALA A 39 19.23 12.90 -20.78
CA ALA A 39 19.35 12.25 -19.47
C ALA A 39 20.04 10.87 -19.58
N ARG A 40 21.28 10.78 -19.10
CA ARG A 40 22.02 9.52 -18.94
C ARG A 40 21.45 8.66 -17.78
N PRO A 41 21.55 7.32 -17.81
CA PRO A 41 20.65 6.42 -17.06
C PRO A 41 20.93 6.24 -15.55
N THR A 42 21.74 7.07 -14.89
CA THR A 42 22.22 6.77 -13.52
C THR A 42 22.06 7.89 -12.48
N ASP A 43 21.29 8.95 -12.75
CA ASP A 43 21.19 10.11 -11.84
C ASP A 43 19.76 10.46 -11.42
N TRP A 44 18.96 9.44 -11.08
CA TRP A 44 17.56 9.61 -10.67
C TRP A 44 17.36 9.90 -9.17
N ILE A 45 18.43 9.82 -8.35
CA ILE A 45 18.35 9.96 -6.89
C ILE A 45 18.51 11.42 -6.43
N SER A 46 18.95 12.33 -7.30
CA SER A 46 19.24 13.73 -6.96
C SER A 46 18.04 14.69 -7.07
N ASP A 47 16.91 14.26 -7.65
CA ASP A 47 15.76 15.13 -7.97
C ASP A 47 14.61 15.13 -6.95
N VAL A 48 14.90 14.89 -5.66
CA VAL A 48 13.91 15.02 -4.57
C VAL A 48 13.80 16.47 -4.05
N ARG A 49 14.47 17.44 -4.69
CA ARG A 49 14.52 18.82 -4.19
C ARG A 49 13.95 19.85 -5.16
N ALA A 50 12.67 19.71 -5.48
CA ALA A 50 11.91 20.81 -6.08
C ALA A 50 10.44 20.81 -5.65
N CYS A 51 10.18 20.89 -4.36
CA CYS A 51 8.94 21.48 -3.86
C CYS A 51 9.33 22.76 -3.13
N SER A 52 9.18 23.89 -3.83
CA SER A 52 9.62 25.20 -3.36
C SER A 52 8.94 25.54 -2.04
N ALA A 53 9.76 25.83 -1.03
CA ALA A 53 9.35 26.33 0.26
C ALA A 53 8.34 27.48 0.11
N GLY A 54 7.07 27.20 0.41
CA GLY A 54 6.10 28.25 0.68
C GLY A 54 6.63 29.09 1.84
N LYS A 55 6.89 30.38 1.61
CA LYS A 55 7.32 31.31 2.64
C LYS A 55 6.21 31.37 3.71
N ILE A 56 6.37 30.64 4.81
CA ILE A 56 5.56 30.82 6.01
C ILE A 56 5.86 32.24 6.50
N ARG A 57 4.93 33.17 6.27
CA ARG A 57 5.03 34.52 6.81
C ARG A 57 4.90 34.42 8.33
N LYS A 58 6.03 34.36 9.04
CA LYS A 58 6.04 34.54 10.50
C LYS A 58 5.81 36.02 10.79
N GLY A 59 4.59 36.37 11.18
CA GLY A 59 4.31 37.64 11.82
C GLY A 59 5.10 37.70 13.12
N ALA A 60 6.07 38.61 13.17
CA ALA A 60 6.84 38.91 14.37
C ALA A 60 5.98 39.75 15.31
N GLY A 61 5.38 39.10 16.30
CA GLY A 61 4.87 39.73 17.51
C GLY A 61 5.51 39.02 18.69
N ALA A 62 6.62 39.54 19.19
CA ALA A 62 7.12 39.15 20.50
C ALA A 62 6.18 39.75 21.55
N ALA A 63 5.10 39.05 21.83
CA ALA A 63 4.18 39.34 22.93
C ALA A 63 4.31 38.20 23.95
N GLY A 64 4.39 38.55 25.24
CA GLY A 64 4.30 37.56 26.30
C GLY A 64 2.96 36.81 26.26
N PHE A 65 2.91 35.63 26.85
CA PHE A 65 1.70 34.79 26.90
C PHE A 65 0.53 35.60 27.48
N THR A 66 -0.44 35.91 26.64
CA THR A 66 -1.68 36.52 27.11
C THR A 66 -2.47 35.46 27.88
N LEU A 67 -3.18 35.87 28.93
CA LEU A 67 -4.02 34.95 29.71
C LEU A 67 -5.03 34.21 28.81
N ALA A 68 -5.56 34.91 27.80
CA ALA A 68 -6.49 34.36 26.83
C ALA A 68 -5.87 33.25 25.96
N GLU A 69 -4.61 33.41 25.54
CA GLU A 69 -3.90 32.42 24.73
C GLU A 69 -3.64 31.13 25.52
N VAL A 70 -3.19 31.25 26.77
CA VAL A 70 -2.98 30.09 27.64
C VAL A 70 -4.32 29.39 27.92
N LEU A 71 -5.39 30.14 28.18
CA LEU A 71 -6.74 29.57 28.35
C LEU A 71 -7.21 28.81 27.11
N ALA A 72 -7.02 29.38 25.92
CA ALA A 72 -7.37 28.74 24.67
C ALA A 72 -6.56 27.45 24.44
N ALA A 73 -5.25 27.48 24.74
CA ALA A 73 -4.40 26.29 24.64
C ALA A 73 -4.80 25.21 25.64
N LEU A 74 -5.14 25.57 26.89
CA LEU A 74 -5.61 24.63 27.91
C LEU A 74 -6.95 24.00 27.51
N MET A 75 -7.89 24.78 26.98
CA MET A 75 -9.16 24.27 26.48
C MET A 75 -8.96 23.33 25.28
N PHE A 76 -8.08 23.71 24.35
CA PHE A 76 -7.75 22.87 23.20
C PHE A 76 -7.13 21.53 23.63
N LEU A 77 -6.16 21.56 24.54
CA LEU A 77 -5.54 20.34 25.06
C LEU A 77 -6.55 19.46 25.82
N ALA A 78 -7.50 20.05 26.54
CA ALA A 78 -8.55 19.30 27.23
C ALA A 78 -9.38 18.42 26.28
N ILE A 79 -9.55 18.87 25.03
CA ILE A 79 -10.30 18.12 24.00
C ILE A 79 -9.38 17.16 23.25
N VAL A 80 -8.15 17.57 22.94
CA VAL A 80 -7.25 16.80 22.07
C VAL A 80 -6.56 15.64 22.80
N VAL A 81 -6.16 15.82 24.06
CA VAL A 81 -5.46 14.78 24.83
C VAL A 81 -6.24 13.45 24.91
N PRO A 82 -7.54 13.40 25.27
CA PRO A 82 -8.24 12.12 25.34
C PRO A 82 -8.29 11.39 23.98
N VAL A 83 -8.51 12.13 22.89
CA VAL A 83 -8.53 11.57 21.53
C VAL A 83 -7.16 11.04 21.12
N ALA A 84 -6.09 11.78 21.42
CA ALA A 84 -4.72 11.36 21.11
C ALA A 84 -4.32 10.10 21.87
N VAL A 85 -4.70 9.99 23.15
CA VAL A 85 -4.41 8.80 23.97
C VAL A 85 -5.21 7.59 23.48
N GLU A 86 -6.46 7.77 23.08
CA GLU A 86 -7.26 6.69 22.49
C GLU A 86 -6.63 6.18 21.18
N ALA A 87 -6.21 7.09 20.30
CA ALA A 87 -5.52 6.75 19.06
C ALA A 87 -4.20 5.99 19.32
N LEU A 88 -3.42 6.41 20.32
CA LEU A 88 -2.17 5.73 20.69
C LEU A 88 -2.44 4.31 21.23
N ASN A 89 -3.47 4.14 22.04
CA ASN A 89 -3.86 2.82 22.55
C ASN A 89 -4.28 1.88 21.42
N LEU A 90 -5.05 2.38 20.45
CA LEU A 90 -5.44 1.60 19.28
C LEU A 90 -4.21 1.24 18.43
N ALA A 91 -3.33 2.20 18.17
CA ALA A 91 -2.11 1.99 17.40
C ALA A 91 -1.18 0.96 18.07
N SER A 92 -1.00 1.04 19.39
CA SER A 92 -0.18 0.10 20.16
C SER A 92 -0.71 -1.34 20.07
N ARG A 93 -2.03 -1.53 20.25
CA ARG A 93 -2.68 -2.84 20.10
C ARG A 93 -2.53 -3.38 18.68
N ALA A 94 -2.69 -2.53 17.67
CA ALA A 94 -2.50 -2.92 16.28
C ALA A 94 -1.05 -3.33 15.99
N GLY A 95 -0.07 -2.64 16.58
CA GLY A 95 1.35 -2.98 16.45
C GLY A 95 1.68 -4.38 17.00
N VAL A 96 1.18 -4.71 18.19
CA VAL A 96 1.35 -6.06 18.78
C VAL A 96 0.74 -7.12 17.88
N ILE A 97 -0.48 -6.93 17.39
CA ILE A 97 -1.13 -7.88 16.47
C ILE A 97 -0.34 -8.00 15.16
N GLY A 98 0.21 -6.90 14.63
CA GLY A 98 1.01 -6.89 13.41
C GLY A 98 2.27 -7.75 13.53
N THR A 99 3.01 -7.61 14.64
CA THR A 99 4.20 -8.46 14.88
C THR A 99 3.85 -9.94 14.96
N ARG A 100 2.75 -10.28 15.63
CA ARG A 100 2.26 -11.67 15.73
C ARG A 100 1.77 -12.23 14.42
N ARG A 101 1.12 -11.41 13.59
CA ARG A 101 0.71 -11.79 12.23
C ARG A 101 1.90 -12.06 11.33
N ALA A 102 2.96 -11.25 11.42
CA ALA A 102 4.18 -11.48 10.65
C ALA A 102 4.89 -12.77 11.07
N GLU A 103 4.91 -13.09 12.38
CA GLU A 103 5.41 -14.37 12.88
C GLU A 103 4.56 -15.55 12.37
N ALA A 104 3.24 -15.47 12.50
CA ALA A 104 2.32 -16.50 11.99
C ALA A 104 2.44 -16.71 10.47
N ALA A 105 2.66 -15.63 9.71
CA ALA A 105 2.88 -15.70 8.26
C ALA A 105 4.14 -16.50 7.92
N ARG A 106 5.26 -16.26 8.63
CA ARG A 106 6.49 -17.05 8.44
C ARG A 106 6.30 -18.52 8.78
N VAL A 107 5.50 -18.82 9.80
CA VAL A 107 5.15 -20.21 10.16
C VAL A 107 4.33 -20.85 9.03
N ALA A 108 3.34 -20.13 8.49
CA ALA A 108 2.55 -20.61 7.36
C ALA A 108 3.41 -20.88 6.11
N ASP A 109 4.31 -19.95 5.75
CA ASP A 109 5.25 -20.11 4.63
C ASP A 109 6.16 -21.33 4.80
N ARG A 110 6.67 -21.55 6.02
CA ARG A 110 7.52 -22.71 6.33
C ARG A 110 6.75 -24.02 6.13
N VAL A 111 5.55 -24.12 6.71
CA VAL A 111 4.70 -25.31 6.62
C VAL A 111 4.32 -25.59 5.16
N LEU A 112 3.96 -24.54 4.42
CA LEU A 112 3.58 -24.65 3.02
C LEU A 112 4.78 -25.12 2.17
N ASN A 113 5.95 -24.50 2.32
CA ASN A 113 7.15 -24.89 1.59
C ASN A 113 7.62 -26.32 1.93
N GLU A 114 7.60 -26.70 3.21
CA GLU A 114 7.95 -28.05 3.64
C GLU A 114 6.99 -29.09 3.06
N SER A 115 5.68 -28.80 3.06
CA SER A 115 4.68 -29.70 2.48
C SER A 115 4.85 -29.90 0.97
N ILE A 116 5.21 -28.83 0.23
CA ILE A 116 5.49 -28.88 -1.21
C ILE A 116 6.75 -29.71 -1.48
N VAL A 117 7.84 -29.43 -0.75
CA VAL A 117 9.14 -30.10 -0.94
C VAL A 117 9.07 -31.58 -0.59
N THR A 118 8.37 -31.95 0.48
CA THR A 118 8.20 -33.35 0.90
C THR A 118 7.16 -34.10 0.07
N THR A 119 6.45 -33.42 -0.85
CA THR A 119 5.32 -33.95 -1.64
C THR A 119 4.19 -34.55 -0.79
N ASN A 120 4.16 -34.25 0.51
CA ASN A 120 3.18 -34.77 1.47
C ASN A 120 1.87 -33.96 1.49
N TRP A 121 1.71 -33.01 0.56
CA TRP A 121 0.50 -32.21 0.40
C TRP A 121 -0.70 -33.00 -0.15
N ASN A 122 -0.49 -34.23 -0.62
CA ASN A 122 -1.58 -35.12 -1.08
C ASN A 122 -2.51 -35.52 0.09
N ALA A 123 -1.98 -35.56 1.33
CA ALA A 123 -2.80 -35.77 2.51
C ALA A 123 -3.79 -34.59 2.66
N GLY A 124 -5.09 -34.86 2.53
CA GLY A 124 -6.13 -33.83 2.47
C GLY A 124 -6.22 -32.90 3.69
N PHE A 125 -5.67 -33.32 4.84
CA PHE A 125 -5.63 -32.52 6.06
C PHE A 125 -4.36 -32.83 6.87
N LEU A 126 -3.53 -31.81 7.12
CA LEU A 126 -2.39 -31.88 8.03
C LEU A 126 -2.56 -30.84 9.13
N ASN A 127 -2.07 -31.13 10.32
CA ASN A 127 -2.06 -30.17 11.41
C ASN A 127 -0.80 -30.32 12.27
N GLY A 128 -0.54 -29.31 13.07
CA GLY A 128 0.55 -29.34 14.03
C GLY A 128 0.61 -28.07 14.86
N THR A 129 1.58 -28.05 15.77
CA THR A 129 1.86 -26.89 16.61
C THR A 129 3.33 -26.54 16.49
N ILE A 130 3.61 -25.25 16.33
CA ILE A 130 4.97 -24.71 16.24
C ILE A 130 5.09 -23.64 17.31
N ILE A 131 6.13 -23.75 18.14
CA ILE A 131 6.46 -22.73 19.13
C ILE A 131 7.48 -21.79 18.50
N GLU A 132 7.12 -20.52 18.37
CA GLU A 132 8.03 -19.48 17.90
C GLU A 132 8.10 -18.36 18.93
N ARG A 133 9.32 -18.05 19.40
CA ARG A 133 9.60 -17.01 20.41
C ARG A 133 8.77 -17.13 21.70
N GLY A 134 8.48 -18.36 22.12
CA GLY A 134 7.72 -18.66 23.33
C GLY A 134 6.20 -18.60 23.19
N TYR A 135 5.68 -18.46 21.97
CA TYR A 135 4.25 -18.49 21.67
C TYR A 135 3.91 -19.69 20.80
N GLU A 136 2.80 -20.34 21.11
CA GLU A 136 2.31 -21.50 20.36
C GLU A 136 1.44 -21.04 19.17
N TYR A 137 1.78 -21.53 18.00
CA TYR A 137 1.04 -21.33 16.76
C TYR A 137 0.49 -22.68 16.30
N GLN A 138 -0.83 -22.79 16.25
CA GLN A 138 -1.51 -23.98 15.77
C GLN A 138 -1.75 -23.83 14.28
N TRP A 139 -1.24 -24.73 13.47
CA TRP A 139 -1.38 -24.67 12.02
C TRP A 139 -2.16 -25.87 11.49
N THR A 140 -2.90 -25.63 10.41
CA THR A 140 -3.62 -26.66 9.66
C THR A 140 -3.43 -26.41 8.18
N LEU A 141 -3.04 -27.43 7.43
CA LEU A 141 -2.98 -27.41 5.96
C LEU A 141 -4.18 -28.20 5.42
N LYS A 142 -4.93 -27.59 4.51
CA LYS A 142 -6.04 -28.22 3.80
C LYS A 142 -5.73 -28.27 2.32
N THR A 143 -6.00 -29.40 1.69
CA THR A 143 -5.83 -29.58 0.25
C THR A 143 -7.18 -29.80 -0.39
N ASP A 144 -7.60 -28.84 -1.21
CA ASP A 144 -8.87 -28.85 -1.92
C ASP A 144 -8.67 -28.95 -3.44
N PHE A 145 -9.74 -29.34 -4.14
CA PHE A 145 -9.77 -29.36 -5.59
C PHE A 145 -9.83 -27.94 -6.17
N TRP A 146 -9.09 -27.69 -7.26
CA TRP A 146 -9.22 -26.43 -8.00
C TRP A 146 -10.27 -26.56 -9.12
N PRO A 147 -11.37 -25.80 -9.08
CA PRO A 147 -12.50 -25.98 -10.01
C PRO A 147 -12.16 -25.84 -11.50
N THR A 148 -11.15 -25.05 -11.85
CA THR A 148 -10.83 -24.71 -13.24
C THR A 148 -9.99 -25.76 -13.94
N ASP A 149 -9.11 -26.47 -13.21
CA ASP A 149 -8.19 -27.45 -13.80
C ASP A 149 -8.18 -28.74 -12.96
N PRO A 150 -8.53 -29.90 -13.55
CA PRO A 150 -8.50 -31.19 -12.88
C PRO A 150 -7.15 -31.59 -12.28
N ASN A 151 -6.06 -31.08 -12.86
CA ASN A 151 -4.70 -31.40 -12.47
C ASN A 151 -4.16 -30.45 -11.40
N MET A 152 -4.92 -29.45 -10.97
CA MET A 152 -4.49 -28.51 -9.95
C MET A 152 -5.17 -28.76 -8.60
N ARG A 153 -4.42 -28.55 -7.51
CA ARG A 153 -4.94 -28.54 -6.14
C ARG A 153 -4.66 -27.21 -5.47
N LEU A 154 -5.60 -26.78 -4.64
CA LEU A 154 -5.48 -25.61 -3.79
C LEU A 154 -5.03 -26.05 -2.40
N LEU A 155 -3.85 -25.60 -1.98
CA LEU A 155 -3.35 -25.80 -0.63
C LEU A 155 -3.63 -24.54 0.18
N THR A 156 -4.31 -24.70 1.31
CA THR A 156 -4.65 -23.63 2.24
C THR A 156 -3.95 -23.89 3.57
N ALA A 157 -2.93 -23.10 3.89
CA ALA A 157 -2.27 -23.10 5.18
C ALA A 157 -2.95 -22.08 6.10
N GLU A 158 -3.58 -22.56 7.17
CA GLU A 158 -4.24 -21.75 8.18
C GLU A 158 -3.46 -21.83 9.50
N VAL A 159 -3.11 -20.68 10.07
CA VAL A 159 -2.41 -20.56 11.35
C VAL A 159 -3.25 -19.77 12.33
N ARG A 160 -3.51 -20.35 13.49
CA ARG A 160 -4.27 -19.78 14.60
C ARG A 160 -3.34 -19.42 15.75
N PHE A 161 -3.52 -18.22 16.29
CA PHE A 161 -2.76 -17.73 17.44
C PHE A 161 -3.58 -16.76 18.27
N THR A 162 -3.14 -16.53 19.51
CA THR A 162 -3.71 -15.54 20.41
C THR A 162 -2.88 -14.26 20.39
N ALA A 163 -3.52 -13.12 20.18
CA ALA A 163 -2.88 -11.80 20.31
C ALA A 163 -3.78 -10.86 21.14
N SER A 164 -3.23 -10.30 22.22
CA SER A 164 -3.94 -9.39 23.12
C SER A 164 -5.31 -9.92 23.60
N GLY A 165 -5.37 -11.22 23.93
CA GLY A 165 -6.59 -11.88 24.43
C GLY A 165 -7.63 -12.24 23.36
N ARG A 166 -7.33 -12.04 22.06
CA ARG A 166 -8.21 -12.42 20.95
C ARG A 166 -7.55 -13.48 20.08
N ASN A 167 -8.33 -14.48 19.66
CA ASN A 167 -7.91 -15.42 18.64
C ASN A 167 -7.85 -14.72 17.29
N GLN A 168 -6.76 -14.93 16.57
CA GLN A 168 -6.52 -14.41 15.25
C GLN A 168 -6.10 -15.57 14.34
N THR A 169 -6.48 -15.47 13.07
CA THR A 169 -6.19 -16.47 12.07
C THR A 169 -5.51 -15.80 10.89
N VAL A 170 -4.44 -16.40 10.39
CA VAL A 170 -3.77 -16.03 9.15
C VAL A 170 -3.90 -17.21 8.20
N GLN A 171 -4.27 -16.95 6.95
CA GLN A 171 -4.43 -17.97 5.91
C GLN A 171 -3.57 -17.60 4.70
N MET A 172 -2.93 -18.60 4.12
CA MET A 172 -2.15 -18.51 2.89
C MET A 172 -2.56 -19.63 1.95
N ASN A 173 -2.77 -19.27 0.69
CA ASN A 173 -3.24 -20.19 -0.32
C ASN A 173 -2.22 -20.29 -1.44
N THR A 174 -1.95 -21.51 -1.91
CA THR A 174 -1.13 -21.75 -3.09
C THR A 174 -1.80 -22.78 -3.98
N LEU A 175 -1.51 -22.71 -5.28
CA LEU A 175 -1.90 -23.74 -6.23
C LEU A 175 -0.69 -24.65 -6.48
N VAL A 176 -0.94 -25.96 -6.52
CA VAL A 176 0.06 -26.95 -6.92
C VAL A 176 -0.50 -27.82 -8.03
N GLU A 177 0.36 -28.17 -8.97
CA GLU A 177 0.03 -29.14 -10.01
C GLU A 177 0.26 -30.55 -9.47
N MET A 178 -0.71 -31.42 -9.70
CA MET A 178 -0.57 -32.84 -9.44
C MET A 178 0.36 -33.44 -10.50
N PRO A 179 1.41 -34.20 -10.12
CA PRO A 179 2.26 -34.87 -11.09
C PRO A 179 1.40 -35.76 -11.99
N ASN A 180 1.19 -35.29 -13.22
CA ASN A 180 0.48 -36.05 -14.23
C ASN A 180 1.52 -36.98 -14.86
N TYR A 181 1.54 -38.25 -14.42
CA TYR A 181 2.33 -39.29 -15.07
C TYR A 181 1.69 -39.66 -16.43
N GLY A 182 1.66 -38.70 -17.35
CA GLY A 182 1.20 -38.89 -18.70
C GLY A 182 2.22 -39.69 -19.50
N SER A 183 1.82 -40.89 -19.94
CA SER A 183 2.38 -41.67 -21.06
C SER A 183 3.82 -42.22 -20.93
N LEU A 184 3.93 -43.42 -20.35
CA LEU A 184 4.92 -44.43 -20.76
C LEU A 184 4.26 -45.50 -21.66
N SER A 185 3.39 -45.08 -22.57
CA SER A 185 2.71 -45.94 -23.55
C SER A 185 3.20 -45.66 -24.98
N GLY A 186 4.52 -45.58 -25.11
CA GLY A 186 5.24 -45.43 -26.39
C GLY A 186 6.49 -46.31 -26.43
N LEU A 187 6.29 -47.63 -26.36
CA LEU A 187 7.22 -48.66 -26.85
C LEU A 187 6.44 -49.58 -27.78
#